data_AF-R9IY31-F1
#
_entry.id   AF-R9IY31-F1
#
_cell.length_a   1.000
_cell.length_b   1.000
_cell.length_c   1.000
_cell.angle_alpha   90.00
_cell.angle_beta   90.00
_cell.angle_gamma   90.00
#
_symmetry.space_group_name_H-M   'P 1'
#
loop_
_entity.id
_entity.type
_entity.pdbx_description
1 polymer ?
#
loop_
_entity_poly.entity_id
_entity_poly.type
_entity_poly.pdbx_seq_one_letter_code
_entity_poly.pdbx_strand_id
1 'polypeptide(L)'
;MSVLAANTSDTAYAINVESSSGSFKGVQERDKQNNSKVYVNISSSPTLYTQVRTYGNRNTATYHNETKGITATVQRGVPSSITNYCYENRQSNYTYVLAKVRFRSNSSATGAVKGVWSPDSTKNYTVVN
;
A
#
# COMPACT_ATOMS: atom_id res chain seq x y z
N MET A 1 -7.46 -25.52 11.91
CA MET A 1 -7.41 -24.09 11.57
C MET A 1 -7.25 -23.96 10.07
N SER A 2 -8.15 -23.27 9.38
CA SER A 2 -8.03 -23.03 7.94
C SER A 2 -6.99 -21.93 7.72
N VAL A 3 -5.89 -22.23 7.04
CA VAL A 3 -4.93 -21.22 6.59
C VAL A 3 -5.58 -20.51 5.41
N LEU A 4 -6.03 -19.27 5.59
CA LEU A 4 -6.45 -18.45 4.45
C LEU A 4 -5.24 -18.23 3.54
N ALA A 5 -5.41 -18.50 2.25
CA ALA A 5 -4.36 -18.39 1.25
C ALA A 5 -4.08 -16.92 0.95
N ALA A 6 -2.85 -16.47 1.24
CA ALA A 6 -2.36 -15.10 1.08
C ALA A 6 -2.92 -14.39 -0.17
N ASN A 7 -3.38 -13.15 -0.02
CA ASN A 7 -3.91 -12.37 -1.15
C ASN A 7 -2.78 -11.72 -1.94
N THR A 8 -2.13 -12.55 -2.75
CA THR A 8 -0.92 -12.21 -3.50
C THR A 8 -1.19 -11.73 -4.92
N SER A 9 -2.46 -11.62 -5.33
CA SER A 9 -2.83 -11.20 -6.67
C SER A 9 -2.55 -9.71 -6.85
N ASP A 10 -1.62 -9.41 -7.76
CA ASP A 10 -1.34 -8.05 -8.19
C ASP A 10 -2.56 -7.46 -8.89
N THR A 11 -3.03 -6.31 -8.40
CA THR A 11 -4.20 -5.63 -8.96
C THR A 11 -3.81 -4.26 -9.47
N ALA A 12 -4.18 -4.00 -10.71
CA ALA A 12 -3.93 -2.73 -11.35
C ALA A 12 -4.69 -1.61 -10.67
N TYR A 13 -4.08 -0.43 -10.63
CA TYR A 13 -4.73 0.80 -10.18
C TYR A 13 -4.34 1.97 -11.08
N ALA A 14 -5.23 2.97 -11.11
CA ALA A 14 -4.99 4.26 -11.72
C ALA A 14 -5.68 5.33 -10.87
N ILE A 15 -4.94 6.34 -10.43
CA ILE A 15 -5.46 7.41 -9.58
C ILE A 15 -4.75 8.73 -9.85
N ASN A 16 -5.47 9.84 -9.77
CA ASN A 16 -4.86 11.17 -9.83
C ASN A 16 -4.41 11.58 -8.43
N VAL A 17 -3.10 11.79 -8.25
CA VAL A 17 -2.51 12.25 -7.00
C VAL A 17 -2.39 13.76 -6.96
N GLU A 18 -2.41 14.31 -5.75
CA GLU A 18 -2.08 15.70 -5.49
C GLU A 18 -0.57 15.87 -5.27
N SER A 19 -0.15 17.13 -5.17
CA SER A 19 1.21 17.54 -4.85
C SER A 19 1.64 17.04 -3.46
N SER A 20 2.92 17.19 -3.14
CA SER A 20 3.49 16.81 -1.85
C SER A 20 2.87 17.53 -0.63
N SER A 21 2.21 18.68 -0.84
CA SER A 21 1.43 19.38 0.19
C SER A 21 -0.04 18.97 0.25
N GLY A 22 -0.52 18.24 -0.75
CA GLY A 22 -1.90 17.78 -0.83
C GLY A 22 -2.21 16.54 -0.01
N SER A 23 -3.43 16.05 -0.20
CA SER A 23 -3.95 14.84 0.43
C SER A 23 -3.51 13.57 -0.28
N PHE A 24 -3.28 12.51 0.50
CA PHE A 24 -3.09 11.17 -0.03
C PHE A 24 -4.38 10.64 -0.64
N LYS A 25 -4.29 10.04 -1.84
CA LYS A 25 -5.42 9.47 -2.58
C LYS A 25 -5.34 7.94 -2.54
N GLY A 26 -6.41 7.30 -2.08
CA GLY A 26 -6.46 5.85 -1.86
C GLY A 26 -7.06 5.07 -3.02
N VAL A 27 -6.54 3.87 -3.25
CA VAL A 27 -7.15 2.90 -4.16
C VAL A 27 -8.13 1.99 -3.40
N GLN A 28 -8.82 1.12 -4.13
CA GLN A 28 -9.74 0.14 -3.55
C GLN A 28 -9.02 -0.75 -2.53
N GLU A 29 -9.72 -1.04 -1.43
CA GLU A 29 -9.24 -1.94 -0.38
C GLU A 29 -9.30 -3.41 -0.76
N ARG A 30 -8.43 -4.19 -0.12
CA ARG A 30 -8.27 -5.64 -0.31
C ARG A 30 -7.95 -6.31 1.02
N ASP A 31 -8.29 -7.59 1.12
CA ASP A 31 -7.98 -8.40 2.28
C ASP A 31 -6.47 -8.60 2.41
N LYS A 32 -5.93 -8.20 3.57
CA LYS A 32 -4.60 -8.59 4.01
C LYS A 32 -4.71 -9.75 4.98
N GLN A 33 -4.09 -10.86 4.64
CA GLN A 33 -4.32 -12.14 5.32
C GLN A 33 -3.11 -12.64 6.12
N ASN A 34 -1.94 -12.00 5.98
CA ASN A 34 -0.75 -12.33 6.78
C ASN A 34 0.16 -11.12 7.03
N ASN A 35 1.28 -11.36 7.74
CA ASN A 35 2.28 -10.38 8.15
C ASN A 35 3.34 -10.07 7.07
N SER A 36 3.14 -10.49 5.81
CA SER A 36 4.06 -10.14 4.73
C SER A 36 4.02 -8.64 4.42
N LYS A 37 5.04 -8.16 3.71
CA LYS A 37 5.08 -6.77 3.23
C LYS A 37 4.01 -6.53 2.16
N VAL A 38 3.59 -5.28 2.00
CA VAL A 38 2.76 -4.87 0.87
C VAL A 38 3.66 -4.67 -0.35
N TYR A 39 3.27 -5.23 -1.49
CA TYR A 39 3.96 -5.02 -2.75
C TYR A 39 3.35 -3.85 -3.52
N VAL A 40 4.21 -3.02 -4.11
CA VAL A 40 3.81 -1.92 -5.01
C VAL A 40 4.81 -1.84 -6.16
N ASN A 41 4.29 -1.73 -7.38
CA ASN A 41 5.09 -1.40 -8.56
C ASN A 41 4.38 -0.32 -9.38
N ILE A 42 4.98 0.88 -9.41
CA ILE A 42 4.45 2.05 -10.11
C ILE A 42 4.97 2.03 -11.54
N SER A 43 4.09 1.85 -12.52
CA SER A 43 4.47 1.88 -13.95
C SER A 43 4.45 3.31 -14.53
N SER A 44 3.60 4.19 -14.00
CA SER A 44 3.48 5.59 -14.42
C SER A 44 3.26 6.49 -13.23
N SER A 45 3.90 7.67 -13.21
CA SER A 45 3.73 8.70 -12.19
C SER A 45 4.19 10.05 -12.74
N PRO A 46 3.65 11.19 -12.29
CA PRO A 46 4.12 12.53 -12.68
C PRO A 46 5.60 12.77 -12.33
N THR A 47 6.14 12.03 -11.36
CA THR A 47 7.51 12.16 -10.84
C THR A 47 8.23 10.81 -10.83
N LEU A 48 9.56 10.84 -10.65
CA LEU A 48 10.35 9.63 -10.45
C LEU A 48 10.00 8.91 -9.15
N TYR A 49 9.70 9.67 -8.09
CA TYR A 49 9.37 9.14 -6.76
C TYR A 49 7.95 9.50 -6.36
N THR A 50 7.23 8.56 -5.74
CA THR A 50 5.87 8.74 -5.24
C THR A 50 5.82 8.34 -3.77
N GLN A 51 5.14 9.14 -2.95
CA GLN A 51 4.91 8.83 -1.54
C GLN A 51 3.77 7.82 -1.43
N VAL A 52 4.00 6.73 -0.70
CA VAL A 52 3.03 5.66 -0.52
C VAL A 52 2.82 5.39 0.96
N ARG A 53 1.57 5.19 1.34
CA ARG A 53 1.19 4.75 2.69
C ARG A 53 0.28 3.55 2.61
N THR A 54 0.52 2.57 3.46
CA THR A 54 -0.38 1.44 3.67
C THR A 54 -1.32 1.77 4.82
N TYR A 55 -2.62 1.63 4.59
CA TYR A 55 -3.66 1.82 5.59
C TYR A 55 -4.37 0.51 5.89
N GLY A 56 -4.67 0.24 7.16
CA GLY A 56 -5.47 -0.89 7.62
C GLY A 56 -6.67 -0.43 8.43
N ASN A 57 -7.82 -1.11 8.30
CA ASN A 57 -9.01 -0.71 9.06
C ASN A 57 -9.06 -1.26 10.49
N ARG A 58 -8.11 -2.13 10.87
CA ARG A 58 -8.10 -2.86 12.15
C ARG A 58 -9.42 -3.58 12.46
N ASN A 59 -10.18 -3.96 11.43
CA ASN A 59 -11.54 -4.50 11.55
C ASN A 59 -12.54 -3.53 12.24
N THR A 60 -12.33 -2.23 12.04
CA THR A 60 -13.24 -1.15 12.47
C THR A 60 -13.72 -0.33 11.27
N ALA A 61 -14.57 0.68 11.51
CA ALA A 61 -15.02 1.61 10.47
C ALA A 61 -13.93 2.59 9.99
N THR A 62 -12.80 2.67 10.70
CA THR A 62 -11.77 3.69 10.46
C THR A 62 -10.49 3.06 9.90
N TYR A 63 -9.86 3.75 8.94
CA TYR A 63 -8.56 3.37 8.40
C TYR A 63 -7.43 4.13 9.09
N HIS A 64 -6.43 3.39 9.57
CA HIS A 64 -5.24 3.90 10.22
C HIS A 64 -4.03 3.76 9.31
N ASN A 65 -3.07 4.69 9.39
CA ASN A 65 -1.80 4.53 8.70
C ASN A 65 -0.97 3.47 9.42
N GLU A 66 -0.70 2.37 8.74
CA GLU A 66 0.02 1.22 9.26
C GLU A 66 1.42 1.10 8.62
N THR A 67 1.87 2.11 7.90
CA THR A 67 3.21 2.15 7.30
C THR A 67 4.26 2.28 8.41
N LYS A 68 5.27 1.38 8.44
CA LYS A 68 6.43 1.57 9.31
C LYS A 68 7.16 2.86 8.92
N GLY A 69 7.42 3.77 9.85
CA GLY A 69 8.08 5.05 9.55
C GLY A 69 7.20 6.13 8.90
N ILE A 70 5.86 5.99 8.94
CA ILE A 70 4.85 6.96 8.45
C ILE A 70 4.62 6.95 6.93
N THR A 71 5.66 7.04 6.10
CA THR A 71 5.51 7.13 4.64
C THR A 71 6.67 6.42 3.95
N ALA A 72 6.37 5.61 2.94
CA ALA A 72 7.37 5.02 2.05
C ALA A 72 7.56 5.88 0.79
N THR A 73 8.77 5.85 0.21
CA THR A 73 9.07 6.54 -1.06
C THR A 73 9.36 5.50 -2.12
N VAL A 74 8.46 5.35 -3.09
CA VAL A 74 8.55 4.33 -4.15
C VAL A 74 9.02 4.98 -5.45
N GLN A 75 10.05 4.39 -6.07
CA GLN A 75 10.53 4.80 -7.38
C GLN A 75 9.70 4.15 -8.49
N ARG A 76 9.31 4.95 -9.49
CA ARG A 76 8.64 4.47 -10.70
C ARG A 76 9.52 3.45 -11.44
N GLY A 77 8.92 2.32 -11.81
CA GLY A 77 9.57 1.21 -12.50
C GLY A 77 10.30 0.24 -11.58
N VAL A 78 10.31 0.46 -10.26
CA VAL A 78 11.00 -0.41 -9.29
C VAL A 78 9.98 -1.18 -8.45
N PRO A 79 9.87 -2.51 -8.63
CA PRO A 79 9.17 -3.40 -7.71
C PRO A 79 9.62 -3.17 -6.26
N SER A 80 8.69 -2.83 -5.37
CA SER A 80 9.02 -2.40 -4.02
C SER A 80 8.19 -3.11 -2.96
N SER A 81 8.77 -3.26 -1.77
CA SER A 81 8.11 -3.82 -0.59
C SER A 81 7.99 -2.79 0.52
N ILE A 82 6.77 -2.60 1.04
CA ILE A 82 6.48 -1.69 2.14
C ILE A 82 6.23 -2.49 3.42
N THR A 83 7.07 -2.26 4.42
CA THR A 83 6.87 -2.80 5.77
C THR A 83 5.69 -2.10 6.42
N ASN A 84 4.76 -2.87 6.98
CA ASN A 84 3.50 -2.37 7.52
C ASN A 84 3.05 -3.19 8.74
N TYR A 85 2.04 -2.70 9.45
CA TYR A 85 1.46 -3.35 10.63
C TYR A 85 -0.03 -3.67 10.47
N CYS A 86 -0.55 -3.68 9.24
CA CYS A 86 -2.00 -3.86 9.01
C CYS A 86 -2.50 -5.14 9.66
N TYR A 87 -1.81 -6.26 9.41
CA TYR A 87 -2.24 -7.57 9.90
C TYR A 87 -1.97 -7.71 11.41
N GLU A 88 -0.85 -7.18 11.88
CA GLU A 88 -0.42 -7.20 13.26
C GLU A 88 -1.37 -6.42 14.18
N ASN A 89 -1.92 -5.30 13.69
CA ASN A 89 -2.85 -4.44 14.42
C ASN A 89 -4.32 -4.76 14.16
N ARG A 90 -4.63 -5.87 13.47
CA ARG A 90 -6.00 -6.35 13.31
C ARG A 90 -6.56 -6.81 14.66
N GLN A 91 -7.87 -6.82 14.81
CA GLN A 91 -8.48 -7.41 16.01
C GLN A 91 -8.22 -8.92 16.05
N SER A 92 -7.79 -9.44 17.20
CA SER A 92 -7.29 -10.83 17.35
C SER A 92 -8.28 -11.92 16.92
N ASN A 93 -9.59 -11.65 16.94
CA ASN A 93 -10.63 -12.57 16.52
C ASN A 93 -10.86 -12.61 15.00
N TYR A 94 -10.15 -11.79 14.22
CA TYR A 94 -10.23 -11.78 12.76
C TYR A 94 -9.03 -12.48 12.13
N THR A 95 -9.29 -13.17 11.02
CA THR A 95 -8.27 -13.88 10.23
C THR A 95 -7.66 -13.02 9.12
N TYR A 96 -8.25 -11.85 8.86
CA TYR A 96 -7.79 -10.87 7.87
C TYR A 96 -8.17 -9.44 8.32
N VAL A 97 -7.62 -8.45 7.61
CA VAL A 97 -7.95 -7.02 7.78
C VAL A 97 -8.09 -6.38 6.41
N LEU A 98 -8.94 -5.36 6.26
CA LEU A 98 -8.98 -4.61 5.01
C LEU A 98 -7.81 -3.64 4.98
N ALA A 99 -7.01 -3.73 3.91
CA ALA A 99 -5.87 -2.86 3.66
C ALA A 99 -6.03 -2.12 2.34
N LYS A 100 -5.47 -0.91 2.25
CA LYS A 100 -5.34 -0.17 0.99
C LYS A 100 -4.08 0.66 0.98
N VAL A 101 -3.56 0.89 -0.22
CA VAL A 101 -2.47 1.84 -0.43
C VAL A 101 -3.03 3.21 -0.80
N ARG A 102 -2.37 4.26 -0.32
CA ARG A 102 -2.64 5.64 -0.68
C ARG A 102 -1.40 6.30 -1.22
N PHE A 103 -1.58 7.15 -2.21
CA PHE A 103 -0.50 7.77 -2.98
C PHE A 103 -0.56 9.28 -2.89
N ARG A 104 0.62 9.91 -2.90
CA ARG A 104 0.79 11.35 -3.08
C ARG A 104 2.06 11.59 -3.88
N SER A 105 2.11 12.67 -4.66
CA SER A 105 3.34 13.06 -5.33
C SER A 105 4.46 13.35 -4.33
N ASN A 106 5.71 13.08 -4.72
CA ASN A 106 6.88 13.50 -3.93
C ASN A 106 7.37 14.90 -4.32
N SER A 107 6.65 15.63 -5.18
CA SER A 107 6.96 17.01 -5.58
C SER A 107 5.67 17.85 -5.68
N SER A 108 5.79 19.08 -6.18
CA SER A 108 4.65 19.94 -6.51
C SER A 108 3.78 19.43 -7.67
N ALA A 109 4.25 18.44 -8.45
CA ALA A 109 3.51 17.91 -9.59
C ALA A 109 2.27 17.11 -9.14
N THR A 110 1.17 17.27 -9.87
CA THR A 110 -0.06 16.47 -9.74
C THR A 110 -0.24 15.60 -10.99
N GLY A 111 -1.08 14.57 -10.91
CA GLY A 111 -1.45 13.79 -12.09
C GLY A 111 -1.59 12.29 -11.84
N ALA A 112 -1.68 11.52 -12.92
CA ALA A 112 -2.00 10.10 -12.85
C ALA A 112 -0.82 9.24 -12.38
N VAL A 113 -1.03 8.49 -11.31
CA VAL A 113 -0.18 7.37 -10.88
C VAL A 113 -0.89 6.07 -11.25
N LYS A 114 -0.16 5.19 -11.93
CA LYS A 114 -0.63 3.86 -12.35
C LYS A 114 0.37 2.79 -11.94
N GLY A 115 -0.11 1.59 -11.72
CA GLY A 115 0.74 0.48 -11.33
C GLY A 115 -0.06 -0.73 -10.90
N VAL A 116 0.60 -1.62 -10.18
CA VAL A 116 -0.01 -2.77 -9.52
C VAL A 116 0.38 -2.80 -8.04
N TRP A 117 -0.48 -3.37 -7.22
CA TRP A 117 -0.19 -3.63 -5.82
C TRP A 117 -0.84 -4.94 -5.35
N SER A 118 -0.28 -5.53 -4.30
CA SER A 118 -0.87 -6.66 -3.58
C SER A 118 -0.68 -6.51 -2.07
N PRO A 119 -1.70 -6.85 -1.25
CA PRO A 119 -1.66 -6.69 0.20
C PRO A 119 -0.71 -7.68 0.88
N ASP A 120 -0.53 -8.87 0.30
CA ASP A 120 0.40 -9.89 0.78
C ASP A 120 1.43 -10.20 -0.32
N SER A 121 2.72 -9.96 -0.05
CA SER A 121 3.79 -10.20 -1.03
C SER A 121 4.30 -11.64 -0.97
N THR A 122 4.55 -12.25 -2.13
CA THR A 122 5.15 -13.61 -2.24
C THR A 122 6.66 -13.63 -2.01
N LYS A 123 7.31 -12.47 -2.06
CA LYS A 123 8.76 -12.31 -1.90
C LYS A 123 9.12 -10.94 -1.35
N ASN A 124 10.38 -10.78 -0.95
CA ASN A 124 10.91 -9.47 -0.59
C ASN A 124 11.52 -8.82 -1.84
N TYR A 125 11.04 -7.63 -2.18
CA TYR A 125 11.64 -6.73 -3.16
C TYR A 125 12.47 -5.66 -2.43
N THR A 126 12.89 -4.61 -3.13
CA THR A 126 13.54 -3.45 -2.51
C THR A 126 12.63 -2.88 -1.41
N VAL A 127 13.11 -2.91 -0.17
CA VAL A 127 12.38 -2.35 0.97
C VAL A 127 12.61 -0.84 0.99
N VAL A 128 11.52 -0.07 1.10
CA VAL A 128 11.51 1.38 0.88
C VAL A 128 11.19 2.19 2.16
N ASN A 129 11.22 1.55 3.33
CA ASN A 129 10.94 2.14 4.65
C ASN A 129 11.47 1.31 5.83
#